data_AF-A0A920BF10-F1
#
_entry.id   AF-A0A920BF10-F1
#
_cell.length_a   1.000
_cell.length_b   1.000
_cell.length_c   1.000
_cell.angle_alpha   90.00
_cell.angle_beta   90.00
_cell.angle_gamma   90.00
#
_symmetry.space_group_name_H-M   'P 1'
#
loop_
_entity.id
_entity.type
_entity.pdbx_description
1 polymer ?
#
loop_
_entity_poly.entity_id
_entity_poly.type
_entity_poly.pdbx_seq_one_letter_code
_entity_poly.pdbx_strand_id
1 'polypeptide(L)'
;MFFLGSQSGEPIRKRRYIFSEAFAVAAFSAYAKASGEAHYQDKAEALFKFIQKLLNEPGLLPPKLIEETRKVKGLAVPMIMIVTAQIVRGKIKKNGIL
;
A
#
# COMPACT_ATOMS: atom_id res chain seq x y z
N MET A 1 -3.37 -8.02 1.97
CA MET A 1 -3.82 -8.46 0.62
C MET A 1 -3.04 -9.70 0.21
N PHE A 2 -3.40 -10.35 -0.90
CA PHE A 2 -2.65 -11.50 -1.44
C PHE A 2 -1.76 -11.04 -2.62
N PHE A 3 -0.57 -11.63 -2.71
CA PHE A 3 0.39 -11.39 -3.80
C PHE A 3 0.06 -12.18 -5.06
N LEU A 4 -0.55 -13.36 -4.92
CA LEU A 4 -1.10 -14.15 -6.01
C LEU A 4 -2.54 -14.55 -5.68
N GLY A 5 -3.41 -14.49 -6.68
CA GLY A 5 -4.75 -15.06 -6.68
C GLY A 5 -4.99 -15.87 -7.94
N SER A 6 -6.03 -16.70 -7.92
CA SER A 6 -6.50 -17.44 -9.11
C SER A 6 -7.22 -16.51 -10.08
N GLN A 7 -7.58 -17.02 -11.26
CA GLN A 7 -8.44 -16.30 -12.21
C GLN A 7 -9.81 -15.93 -11.59
N SER A 8 -10.35 -16.75 -10.70
CA SER A 8 -11.61 -16.48 -9.98
C SER A 8 -11.44 -15.55 -8.78
N GLY A 9 -10.23 -15.06 -8.49
CA GLY A 9 -9.94 -14.18 -7.35
C GLY A 9 -9.62 -14.90 -6.04
N GLU A 10 -9.58 -16.23 -6.03
CA GLU A 10 -9.27 -17.00 -4.84
C GLU A 10 -7.81 -16.82 -4.40
N PRO A 11 -7.52 -16.71 -3.10
CA PRO A 11 -6.18 -16.44 -2.62
C PRO A 11 -5.23 -17.61 -2.83
N ILE A 12 -4.05 -17.34 -3.41
CA ILE A 12 -3.00 -18.35 -3.59
C ILE A 12 -1.82 -18.11 -2.64
N ARG A 13 -1.35 -16.85 -2.54
CA ARG A 13 -0.13 -16.57 -1.75
C ARG A 13 -0.15 -15.19 -1.14
N LYS A 14 0.09 -15.09 0.17
CA LYS A 14 0.50 -13.84 0.83
C LYS A 14 2.03 -13.70 0.78
N ARG A 15 2.52 -12.48 0.63
CA ARG A 15 3.94 -12.16 0.83
C ARG A 15 4.10 -11.32 2.10
N ARG A 16 5.26 -11.45 2.74
CA ARG A 16 5.64 -10.79 4.00
C ARG A 16 5.93 -9.27 3.86
N TYR A 17 5.30 -8.57 2.92
CA TYR A 17 5.59 -7.15 2.62
C TYR A 17 4.34 -6.39 2.21
N ILE A 18 4.46 -5.06 2.20
CA ILE A 18 3.41 -4.09 1.90
C ILE A 18 3.25 -3.75 0.41
N PHE A 19 3.94 -4.47 -0.50
CA PHE A 19 4.00 -4.07 -1.91
C PHE A 19 2.64 -4.18 -2.61
N SER A 20 1.90 -5.27 -2.37
CA SER A 20 0.56 -5.44 -2.93
C SER A 20 -0.38 -4.33 -2.47
N GLU A 21 -0.31 -3.97 -1.19
CA GLU A 21 -1.06 -2.88 -0.59
C GLU A 21 -0.67 -1.54 -1.20
N ALA A 22 0.61 -1.27 -1.43
CA ALA A 22 1.08 -0.03 -2.04
C ALA A 22 0.56 0.15 -3.48
N PHE A 23 0.55 -0.91 -4.29
CA PHE A 23 -0.06 -0.88 -5.62
C PHE A 23 -1.58 -0.72 -5.56
N ALA A 24 -2.24 -1.31 -4.55
CA ALA A 24 -3.67 -1.13 -4.35
C ALA A 24 -4.03 0.32 -3.95
N VAL A 25 -3.21 0.98 -3.12
CA VAL A 25 -3.35 2.42 -2.85
C VAL A 25 -3.31 3.22 -4.15
N ALA A 26 -2.32 2.94 -5.02
CA ALA A 26 -2.20 3.59 -6.31
C ALA A 26 -3.43 3.36 -7.20
N ALA A 27 -3.90 2.11 -7.27
CA ALA A 27 -5.08 1.74 -8.05
C ALA A 27 -6.35 2.43 -7.54
N PHE A 28 -6.58 2.45 -6.23
CA PHE A 28 -7.74 3.13 -5.65
C PHE A 28 -7.72 4.63 -5.90
N SER A 29 -6.57 5.29 -5.77
CA SER A 29 -6.45 6.73 -6.04
C SER A 29 -6.64 7.05 -7.53
N ALA A 30 -6.06 6.23 -8.42
CA ALA A 30 -6.25 6.37 -9.87
C ALA A 30 -7.70 6.13 -10.29
N TYR A 31 -8.35 5.12 -9.72
CA TYR A 31 -9.75 4.81 -10.00
C TYR A 31 -10.67 5.94 -9.51
N ALA A 32 -10.48 6.44 -8.28
CA ALA A 32 -11.23 7.59 -7.78
C ALA A 32 -11.12 8.78 -8.74
N LYS A 33 -9.91 9.03 -9.30
CA LYS A 33 -9.67 10.08 -10.30
C LYS A 33 -10.41 9.85 -11.61
N ALA A 34 -10.44 8.63 -12.10
CA ALA A 34 -11.07 8.29 -13.38
C ALA A 34 -12.60 8.23 -13.28
N SER A 35 -13.15 7.68 -12.19
CA SER A 35 -14.59 7.48 -12.02
C SER A 35 -15.30 8.64 -11.33
N GLY A 36 -14.59 9.50 -10.60
CA GLY A 36 -15.17 10.53 -9.74
C GLY A 36 -15.72 10.00 -8.40
N GLU A 37 -15.62 8.70 -8.14
CA GLU A 37 -16.13 8.07 -6.91
C GLU A 37 -15.16 8.31 -5.73
N ALA A 38 -15.38 9.40 -4.99
CA ALA A 38 -14.50 9.86 -3.91
C ALA A 38 -14.23 8.81 -2.82
N HIS A 39 -15.15 7.86 -2.58
CA HIS A 39 -14.98 6.83 -1.54
C HIS A 39 -13.78 5.89 -1.81
N TYR A 40 -13.33 5.76 -3.06
CA TYR A 40 -12.11 5.01 -3.38
C TYR A 40 -10.85 5.76 -2.93
N GLN A 41 -10.87 7.10 -2.93
CA GLN A 41 -9.78 7.87 -2.35
C GLN A 41 -9.71 7.67 -0.83
N ASP A 42 -10.85 7.58 -0.14
CA ASP A 42 -10.87 7.27 1.30
C ASP A 42 -10.29 5.86 1.57
N LYS A 43 -10.61 4.87 0.72
CA LYS A 43 -9.98 3.52 0.77
C LYS A 43 -8.46 3.59 0.57
N ALA A 44 -7.98 4.38 -0.38
CA ALA A 44 -6.55 4.58 -0.64
C ALA A 44 -5.84 5.16 0.59
N GLU A 45 -6.41 6.19 1.22
CA GLU A 45 -5.86 6.83 2.41
C GLU A 45 -5.86 5.91 3.63
N ALA A 46 -6.95 5.16 3.85
CA ALA A 46 -7.05 4.19 4.94
C ALA A 46 -6.01 3.08 4.78
N LEU A 47 -5.87 2.54 3.56
CA LEU A 47 -4.87 1.51 3.28
C LEU A 47 -3.44 2.04 3.41
N PHE A 48 -3.17 3.28 3.00
CA PHE A 48 -1.86 3.90 3.18
C PHE A 48 -1.50 4.11 4.66
N LYS A 49 -2.47 4.50 5.50
CA LYS A 49 -2.28 4.53 6.97
C LYS A 49 -2.02 3.14 7.54
N PHE A 50 -2.73 2.12 7.06
CA PHE A 50 -2.50 0.74 7.47
C PHE A 50 -1.10 0.24 7.10
N ILE A 51 -0.59 0.57 5.91
CA ILE A 51 0.80 0.25 5.53
C ILE A 51 1.80 0.88 6.50
N GLN A 52 1.61 2.15 6.86
CA GLN A 52 2.47 2.83 7.84
C GLN A 52 2.43 2.15 9.21
N LYS A 53 1.25 1.69 9.65
CA LYS A 53 1.11 0.89 10.87
C LYS A 53 1.94 -0.39 10.78
N LEU A 54 1.79 -1.18 9.71
CA LEU A 54 2.54 -2.42 9.51
C LEU A 54 4.06 -2.23 9.53
N LEU A 55 4.55 -1.09 9.03
CA LEU A 55 5.98 -0.78 8.96
C LEU A 55 6.55 -0.26 10.29
N ASN A 56 5.75 0.43 11.10
CA ASN A 56 6.20 1.08 12.32
C ASN A 56 5.95 0.24 13.59
N GLU A 57 5.02 -0.72 13.55
CA GLU A 57 4.74 -1.61 14.67
C GLU A 57 5.57 -2.90 14.58
N PRO A 58 6.50 -3.14 15.52
CA PRO A 58 7.30 -4.36 15.54
C PRO A 58 6.42 -5.62 15.61
N GLY A 59 6.81 -6.67 14.88
CA GLY A 59 6.14 -7.97 14.90
C GLY A 59 4.96 -8.13 13.92
N LEU A 60 4.44 -7.05 13.32
CA LEU A 60 3.38 -7.16 12.31
C LEU A 60 3.88 -7.67 10.95
N LEU A 61 5.15 -7.41 10.63
CA LEU A 61 5.81 -7.91 9.43
C LEU A 61 7.00 -8.78 9.85
N PRO A 62 6.95 -10.11 9.62
CA PRO A 62 8.08 -10.96 9.92
C PRO A 62 9.29 -10.61 9.03
N PRO A 63 10.51 -10.58 9.58
CA PRO A 63 11.70 -10.16 8.85
C PRO A 63 11.97 -11.06 7.64
N LYS A 64 12.52 -10.46 6.58
CA LYS A 64 12.92 -11.19 5.37
C LYS A 64 14.16 -12.05 5.61
N LEU A 65 15.09 -11.50 6.37
CA LEU A 65 16.45 -11.99 6.54
C LEU A 65 16.69 -12.24 8.03
N ILE A 66 17.64 -13.13 8.31
CA ILE A 66 18.13 -13.40 9.65
C ILE A 66 19.12 -12.27 9.97
N GLU A 67 18.69 -11.30 10.77
CA GLU A 67 19.45 -10.08 11.04
C GLU A 67 20.77 -10.38 11.76
N GLU A 68 20.80 -11.45 12.54
CA GLU A 68 21.98 -11.96 13.25
C GLU A 68 23.06 -12.42 12.28
N THR A 69 22.68 -13.00 11.14
CA THR A 69 23.63 -13.48 10.12
C THR A 69 24.18 -12.32 9.29
N ARG A 70 23.34 -11.35 8.91
CA ARG A 70 23.76 -10.18 8.12
C ARG A 70 22.78 -9.02 8.24
N LYS A 71 23.27 -7.90 8.78
CA LYS A 71 22.53 -6.64 8.81
C LYS A 71 22.55 -5.98 7.44
N VAL A 72 21.38 -5.76 6.84
CA VAL A 72 21.21 -5.01 5.60
C VAL A 72 20.06 -4.03 5.70
N LYS A 73 20.18 -2.88 5.04
CA LYS A 73 19.09 -1.92 4.86
C LYS A 73 18.59 -1.99 3.42
N GLY A 74 17.36 -2.44 3.23
CA GLY A 74 16.75 -2.53 1.91
C GLY A 74 16.15 -1.19 1.47
N LEU A 75 16.39 -0.78 0.21
CA LEU A 75 15.84 0.46 -0.35
C LEU A 75 14.41 0.32 -0.88
N ALA A 76 13.92 -0.90 -1.08
CA ALA A 76 12.61 -1.13 -1.71
C ALA A 76 11.45 -0.50 -0.93
N VAL A 77 11.46 -0.57 0.41
CA VAL A 77 10.42 0.02 1.27
C VAL A 77 10.41 1.55 1.18
N PRO A 78 11.52 2.28 1.43
CA PRO A 78 11.48 3.74 1.30
C PRO A 78 11.14 4.20 -0.12
N MET A 79 11.63 3.53 -1.16
CA MET A 79 11.30 3.87 -2.55
C MET A 79 9.81 3.76 -2.83
N ILE A 80 9.17 2.63 -2.51
CA ILE A 80 7.75 2.46 -2.79
C ILE A 80 6.90 3.40 -1.93
N MET A 81 7.27 3.61 -0.66
CA MET A 81 6.52 4.50 0.24
C MET A 81 6.56 5.95 -0.23
N ILE A 82 7.69 6.43 -0.75
CA ILE A 82 7.79 7.77 -1.33
C ILE A 82 6.83 7.89 -2.51
N VAL A 83 6.88 6.95 -3.46
CA VAL A 83 6.00 6.98 -4.65
C VAL A 83 4.52 6.91 -4.23
N THR A 84 4.16 6.01 -3.33
CA THR A 84 2.78 5.89 -2.84
C THR A 84 2.31 7.16 -2.13
N ALA A 85 3.17 7.80 -1.33
CA ALA A 85 2.87 9.08 -0.70
C ALA A 85 2.62 10.19 -1.73
N GLN A 86 3.40 10.24 -2.81
CA GLN A 86 3.19 11.21 -3.90
C GLN A 86 1.82 11.01 -4.57
N ILE A 87 1.41 9.75 -4.78
CA ILE A 87 0.11 9.43 -5.37
C ILE A 87 -1.03 9.88 -4.45
N VAL A 88 -0.97 9.54 -3.16
CA VAL A 88 -1.98 9.95 -2.18
C VAL A 88 -2.03 11.47 -2.05
N ARG A 89 -0.89 12.17 -2.13
CA ARG A 89 -0.83 13.64 -2.12
C ARG A 89 -1.53 14.26 -3.35
N GLY A 90 -1.39 13.64 -4.52
CA GLY A 90 -2.00 14.07 -5.78
C GLY A 90 -3.50 13.81 -5.90
N LYS A 91 -4.18 13.48 -4.80
CA LYS A 91 -5.61 13.19 -4.75
C LYS A 91 -6.48 14.31 -5.32
N ILE A 92 -7.65 13.91 -5.84
CA ILE A 92 -8.68 14.87 -6.24
C ILE A 92 -9.06 15.72 -5.03
N LYS A 93 -9.14 17.05 -5.19
CA LYS A 93 -9.78 17.92 -4.21
C LYS A 93 -11.26 17.52 -4.16
N LYS A 94 -11.79 17.20 -2.97
CA LYS A 94 -13.24 17.01 -2.79
C LYS A 94 -13.93 18.29 -3.27
N ASN A 95 -14.52 18.26 -4.47
CA ASN A 95 -15.30 19.38 -4.98
C ASN A 95 -16.66 19.38 -4.28
N GLY A 96 -16.92 20.45 -3.51
CA GLY A 96 -18.14 20.73 -2.76
C GLY A 96 -17.85 20.80 -1.25
N ILE A 97 -18.02 21.90 -0.51
CA ILE A 97 -18.71 23.19 -0.71
C ILE A 97 -17.84 24.26 -0.01
N LEU A 98 -18.01 25.53 -0.38
CA LEU A 98 -17.54 26.71 0.38
C LEU A 98 -17.76 26.56 1.90
#